data_AF-A0A843FZP3-F1
#
_entry.id   AF-A0A843FZP3-F1
#
_cell.length_a   1.000
_cell.length_b   1.000
_cell.length_c   1.000
_cell.angle_alpha   90.00
_cell.angle_beta   90.00
_cell.angle_gamma   90.00
#
_symmetry.space_group_name_H-M   'P 1'
#
loop_
_entity.id
_entity.type
_entity.pdbx_description
1 polymer ?
#
loop_
_entity_poly.entity_id
_entity_poly.type
_entity_poly.pdbx_seq_one_letter_code
_entity_poly.pdbx_strand_id
1 'polypeptide(L)'
;MCCEMDKLGQKIGKVPVIFKELEKTDPEMFEKVMAFDQMVWDDGALTRQTKKVIAIAIAAALRDEHAVSAQISGAKNLGIKKAEIEEGLRVAFLLAGMPAYVYGKSKLEEIYSE
;
A
#
# COMPACT_ATOMS: atom_id res chain seq x y z
N MET A 1 18.53 -15.44 6.37
CA MET A 1 18.37 -14.94 4.99
C MET A 1 17.01 -15.28 4.40
N CYS A 2 16.61 -16.52 4.03
CA CYS A 2 15.22 -16.78 3.58
C CYS A 2 14.13 -16.31 4.58
N CYS A 3 14.40 -16.43 5.88
CA CYS A 3 13.46 -16.09 6.94
C CYS A 3 13.09 -14.59 7.03
N GLU A 4 13.91 -13.66 6.53
CA GLU A 4 13.58 -12.23 6.52
C GLU A 4 12.66 -11.86 5.38
N MET A 5 12.89 -12.41 4.19
CA MET A 5 12.01 -12.25 3.05
C MET A 5 10.62 -12.85 3.29
N ASP A 6 10.55 -13.97 4.02
CA ASP A 6 9.28 -14.59 4.40
C ASP A 6 8.51 -13.74 5.41
N LYS A 7 9.21 -13.14 6.39
CA LYS A 7 8.61 -12.19 7.35
C LYS A 7 8.14 -10.91 6.69
N LEU A 8 8.91 -10.39 5.74
CA LEU A 8 8.52 -9.25 4.93
C LEU A 8 7.31 -9.59 4.06
N GLY A 9 7.33 -10.76 3.42
CA GLY A 9 6.21 -11.27 2.63
C GLY A 9 4.91 -11.40 3.42
N GLN A 10 4.99 -11.83 4.68
CA GLN A 10 3.85 -11.85 5.59
C GLN A 10 3.33 -10.45 5.97
N LYS A 11 4.21 -9.44 6.06
CA LYS A 11 3.85 -8.07 6.48
C LYS A 11 3.31 -7.19 5.36
N ILE A 12 3.88 -7.29 4.16
CA ILE A 12 3.56 -6.41 3.02
C ILE A 12 2.94 -7.13 1.82
N GLY A 13 2.77 -8.46 1.90
CA GLY A 13 2.28 -9.28 0.80
C GLY A 13 3.41 -9.64 -0.18
N LYS A 14 3.19 -9.48 -1.48
CA LYS A 14 4.19 -9.87 -2.49
C LYS A 14 5.36 -8.87 -2.50
N VAL A 15 6.51 -9.26 -1.95
CA VAL A 15 7.76 -8.48 -2.01
C VAL A 15 8.12 -8.23 -3.48
N PRO A 16 8.20 -6.95 -3.93
CA PRO A 16 8.60 -6.62 -5.29
C PRO A 16 9.95 -7.24 -5.66
N VAL A 17 10.09 -7.70 -6.90
CA VAL A 17 11.30 -8.37 -7.41
C VAL A 17 12.55 -7.51 -7.18
N ILE A 18 12.40 -6.19 -7.31
CA ILE A 18 13.50 -5.24 -7.13
C ILE A 18 14.12 -5.30 -5.73
N PHE A 19 13.34 -5.57 -4.68
CA PHE A 19 13.88 -5.70 -3.32
C PHE A 19 14.64 -7.02 -3.13
N LYS A 20 14.22 -8.09 -3.81
CA LYS A 20 14.95 -9.37 -3.79
C LYS A 20 16.30 -9.29 -4.50
N GLU A 21 16.39 -8.47 -5.53
CA GLU A 21 17.64 -8.19 -6.22
C GLU A 21 18.51 -7.24 -5.40
N LEU A 22 17.91 -6.20 -4.82
CA LEU A 22 18.60 -5.22 -3.97
C LEU A 22 19.28 -5.89 -2.77
N GLU A 23 18.62 -6.87 -2.12
CA GLU A 23 19.23 -7.64 -1.02
C GLU A 23 20.55 -8.32 -1.43
N LYS A 24 20.69 -8.71 -2.70
CA LYS A 24 21.91 -9.38 -3.20
C LYS A 24 22.96 -8.40 -3.71
N THR A 25 22.52 -7.33 -4.36
CA THR A 25 23.42 -6.37 -5.02
C THR A 25 23.91 -5.28 -4.08
N ASP A 26 23.10 -4.88 -3.10
CA ASP A 26 23.41 -3.84 -2.11
C ASP A 26 22.66 -4.11 -0.78
N PRO A 27 23.20 -5.00 0.07
CA PRO A 27 22.56 -5.38 1.33
C PRO A 27 22.38 -4.20 2.32
N GLU A 28 23.31 -3.24 2.33
CA GLU A 28 23.24 -2.07 3.21
C GLU A 28 22.07 -1.16 2.81
N MET A 29 21.90 -0.92 1.51
CA MET A 29 20.76 -0.16 1.01
C MET A 29 19.45 -0.90 1.27
N PHE A 30 19.41 -2.22 1.07
CA PHE A 30 18.23 -3.03 1.38
C PHE A 30 17.81 -2.88 2.85
N GLU A 31 18.74 -3.04 3.79
CA GLU A 31 18.47 -2.91 5.23
C GLU A 31 17.90 -1.53 5.56
N LYS A 32 18.51 -0.45 5.05
CA LYS A 32 18.06 0.92 5.29
C LYS A 32 16.66 1.19 4.74
N VAL A 33 16.34 0.71 3.54
CA VAL A 33 15.02 0.90 2.94
C VAL A 33 13.96 0.11 3.69
N MET A 34 14.25 -1.11 4.14
CA MET A 34 13.31 -1.90 4.94
C MET A 34 13.09 -1.32 6.33
N ALA A 35 14.13 -0.79 6.97
CA ALA A 35 14.00 -0.08 8.24
C ALA A 35 13.11 1.17 8.09
N PHE A 36 13.29 1.93 7.00
CA PHE A 36 12.45 3.09 6.72
C PHE A 36 10.99 2.72 6.43
N ASP A 37 10.74 1.70 5.59
CA ASP A 37 9.38 1.20 5.34
C ASP A 37 8.68 0.80 6.63
N GLN A 38 9.37 0.03 7.49
CA GLN A 38 8.81 -0.39 8.77
C GLN A 38 8.46 0.80 9.66
N MET A 39 9.37 1.77 9.78
CA MET A 39 9.16 3.00 10.57
C MET A 39 7.94 3.81 10.08
N VAL A 40 7.77 3.93 8.76
CA VAL A 40 6.64 4.67 8.17
C VAL A 40 5.32 3.99 8.49
N TRP A 41 5.25 2.65 8.48
CA TRP A 41 4.02 1.90 8.73
C TRP A 41 3.70 1.60 10.20
N ASP A 42 4.62 1.83 11.13
CA ASP A 42 4.37 1.63 12.57
C ASP A 42 3.28 2.57 13.08
N ASP A 43 2.49 2.10 14.05
CA ASP A 43 1.45 2.92 14.67
C ASP A 43 2.05 4.11 15.42
N GLY A 44 1.37 5.25 15.36
CA GLY A 44 1.72 6.47 16.10
C GLY A 44 0.49 7.34 16.29
N ALA A 45 0.63 8.66 16.08
CA ALA A 45 -0.53 9.56 16.06
C ALA A 45 -1.57 9.19 14.97
N LEU A 46 -1.11 8.53 13.89
CA LEU A 46 -1.96 7.86 12.92
C LEU A 46 -1.73 6.36 13.01
N THR A 47 -2.80 5.58 12.98
CA THR A 47 -2.71 4.12 12.92
C THR A 47 -2.23 3.67 11.54
N ARG A 48 -1.68 2.47 11.45
CA ARG A 48 -1.31 1.80 10.19
C ARG A 48 -2.50 1.73 9.23
N GLN A 49 -3.72 1.52 9.75
CA GLN A 49 -4.95 1.51 8.96
C GLN A 49 -5.23 2.88 8.36
N THR A 50 -5.16 3.95 9.15
CA THR A 50 -5.33 5.33 8.65
C THR A 50 -4.28 5.66 7.60
N LYS A 51 -3.01 5.32 7.84
CA LYS A 51 -1.92 5.50 6.87
C LYS A 51 -2.18 4.74 5.57
N LYS A 52 -2.79 3.56 5.64
CA LYS A 52 -3.11 2.76 4.45
C LYS A 52 -4.19 3.43 3.59
N VAL A 53 -5.23 4.01 4.20
CA VAL A 53 -6.25 4.78 3.46
C VAL A 53 -5.63 5.99 2.78
N ILE A 54 -4.72 6.71 3.46
CA ILE A 54 -3.95 7.83 2.87
C ILE A 54 -3.13 7.34 1.67
N ALA A 55 -2.42 6.22 1.81
CA ALA A 55 -1.61 5.67 0.72
C ALA A 55 -2.45 5.27 -0.50
N ILE A 56 -3.64 4.70 -0.30
CA ILE A 56 -4.58 4.40 -1.39
C ILE A 56 -5.03 5.69 -2.08
N ALA A 57 -5.38 6.73 -1.32
CA ALA A 57 -5.79 8.01 -1.88
C ALA A 57 -4.67 8.67 -2.71
N ILE A 58 -3.42 8.62 -2.24
CA ILE A 58 -2.24 9.12 -2.98
C ILE A 58 -2.03 8.31 -4.27
N ALA A 59 -2.04 6.98 -4.18
CA ALA A 59 -1.86 6.11 -5.35
C ALA A 59 -2.96 6.36 -6.41
N ALA A 60 -4.21 6.54 -5.97
CA ALA A 60 -5.33 6.87 -6.84
C ALA A 60 -5.17 8.25 -7.48
N ALA A 61 -4.75 9.26 -6.72
CA ALA A 61 -4.46 10.60 -7.24
C ALA A 61 -3.36 10.59 -8.32
N LEU A 62 -2.34 9.75 -8.15
CA LEU A 62 -1.26 9.55 -9.12
C LEU A 62 -1.64 8.66 -10.31
N ARG A 63 -2.80 7.98 -10.25
CA ARG A 63 -3.28 7.03 -11.27
C ARG A 63 -2.28 5.90 -11.54
N ASP A 64 -1.53 5.51 -10.51
CA ASP A 64 -0.60 4.39 -10.56
C ASP A 64 -1.35 3.09 -10.30
N GLU A 65 -1.67 2.35 -11.36
CA GLU A 65 -2.47 1.13 -11.27
C GLU A 65 -1.82 0.06 -10.39
N HIS A 66 -0.49 -0.06 -10.44
CA HIS A 66 0.25 -1.03 -9.65
C HIS A 66 0.22 -0.64 -8.17
N ALA A 67 0.46 0.63 -7.85
CA ALA A 67 0.42 1.12 -6.49
C ALA A 67 -1.00 1.03 -5.89
N VAL A 68 -2.03 1.42 -6.63
CA VAL A 68 -3.43 1.33 -6.17
C VAL A 68 -3.78 -0.11 -5.82
N SER A 69 -3.50 -1.04 -6.74
CA SER A 69 -3.79 -2.47 -6.53
C SER A 69 -3.02 -3.05 -5.34
N ALA A 70 -1.75 -2.70 -5.18
CA ALA A 70 -0.92 -3.14 -4.05
C ALA A 70 -1.44 -2.61 -2.71
N GLN A 71 -1.77 -1.31 -2.63
CA GLN A 71 -2.25 -0.71 -1.37
C GLN A 71 -3.64 -1.23 -0.98
N ILE A 72 -4.57 -1.38 -1.93
CA ILE A 72 -5.91 -1.94 -1.65
C ILE A 72 -5.80 -3.43 -1.23
N SER A 73 -4.92 -4.21 -1.87
CA SER A 73 -4.70 -5.62 -1.47
C SER A 73 -4.15 -5.70 -0.03
N GLY A 74 -3.20 -4.84 0.32
CA GLY A 74 -2.68 -4.76 1.69
C GLY A 74 -3.71 -4.29 2.72
N ALA A 75 -4.67 -3.45 2.31
CA ALA A 75 -5.73 -2.97 3.20
C ALA A 75 -6.65 -4.10 3.69
N LYS A 76 -6.94 -5.09 2.84
CA LYS A 76 -7.78 -6.26 3.21
C LYS A 76 -7.14 -7.06 4.34
N ASN A 77 -5.82 -7.24 4.30
CA ASN A 77 -5.06 -7.94 5.34
C ASN A 77 -5.02 -7.17 6.68
N LEU A 78 -5.23 -5.85 6.64
CA LEU A 78 -5.30 -5.00 7.83
C LEU A 78 -6.73 -4.86 8.39
N GLY A 79 -7.71 -5.56 7.82
CA GLY A 79 -9.10 -5.50 8.27
C GLY A 79 -9.80 -4.17 8.00
N ILE A 80 -9.26 -3.35 7.09
CA ILE A 80 -9.86 -2.07 6.71
C ILE A 80 -11.14 -2.35 5.92
N LYS A 81 -12.22 -1.63 6.22
CA LYS A 81 -13.51 -1.81 5.55
C LYS A 81 -13.50 -1.10 4.20
N LYS A 82 -14.25 -1.66 3.24
CA LYS A 82 -14.50 -1.03 1.93
C LYS A 82 -14.97 0.43 2.06
N ALA A 83 -15.81 0.71 3.05
CA ALA A 83 -16.33 2.06 3.33
C ALA A 83 -15.25 3.06 3.74
N GLU A 84 -14.22 2.64 4.49
CA GLU A 84 -13.11 3.52 4.89
C GLU A 84 -12.26 3.92 3.68
N ILE A 85 -12.01 2.97 2.77
CA ILE A 85 -11.28 3.24 1.53
C ILE A 85 -12.09 4.16 0.62
N GLU A 86 -13.38 3.90 0.49
CA GLU A 86 -14.33 4.71 -0.29
C GLU A 86 -14.34 6.18 0.18
N GLU A 87 -14.32 6.45 1.49
CA GLU A 87 -14.19 7.82 2.01
C GLU A 87 -12.87 8.47 1.60
N GLY A 88 -11.74 7.74 1.67
CA GLY A 88 -10.45 8.22 1.19
C GLY A 88 -10.44 8.55 -0.32
N LEU A 89 -11.10 7.72 -1.13
CA LEU A 89 -11.22 7.96 -2.58
C LEU A 89 -12.05 9.21 -2.90
N ARG A 90 -13.04 9.56 -2.08
CA ARG A 90 -13.80 10.82 -2.23
C ARG A 90 -12.94 12.04 -1.94
N VAL A 91 -11.98 11.94 -1.02
CA VAL A 91 -10.99 13.01 -0.81
C VAL A 91 -10.09 13.16 -2.05
N ALA A 92 -9.61 12.03 -2.60
CA ALA A 92 -8.84 12.05 -3.85
C ALA A 92 -9.65 12.60 -5.03
N PHE A 93 -10.95 12.29 -5.11
CA PHE A 93 -11.86 12.86 -6.09
C PHE A 93 -11.89 14.39 -6.03
N LEU A 94 -12.11 14.94 -4.83
CA LEU A 94 -12.23 16.38 -4.62
C LEU A 94 -10.97 17.13 -5.03
N LEU A 95 -9.78 16.55 -4.79
CA LEU A 95 -8.50 17.24 -4.98
C LEU A 95 -7.80 16.91 -6.30
N ALA A 96 -8.05 15.74 -6.90
CA ALA A 96 -7.37 15.26 -8.11
C ALA A 96 -8.32 14.91 -9.28
N GLY A 97 -9.63 15.13 -9.10
CA GLY A 97 -10.67 14.98 -10.12
C GLY A 97 -11.19 13.56 -10.31
N MET A 98 -12.20 13.43 -11.16
CA MET A 98 -12.91 12.16 -11.40
C MET A 98 -12.01 10.99 -11.83
N PRO A 99 -10.95 11.19 -12.65
CA PRO A 99 -10.07 10.08 -13.00
C PRO A 99 -9.44 9.41 -11.78
N ALA A 100 -8.97 10.16 -10.79
CA ALA A 100 -8.37 9.58 -9.57
C ALA A 100 -9.37 8.66 -8.85
N TYR A 101 -10.61 9.12 -8.73
CA TYR A 101 -11.69 8.33 -8.14
C TYR A 101 -11.97 7.05 -8.92
N VAL A 102 -12.13 7.14 -10.25
CA VAL A 102 -12.45 5.97 -11.10
C VAL A 102 -11.35 4.92 -11.05
N TYR A 103 -10.08 5.33 -11.09
CA TYR A 103 -8.94 4.41 -10.97
C TYR A 103 -8.90 3.70 -9.62
N GLY A 104 -9.12 4.43 -8.52
CA GLY A 104 -9.18 3.84 -7.19
C GLY A 104 -10.40 2.93 -7.01
N LYS A 105 -11.57 3.37 -7.49
CA LYS A 105 -12.85 2.68 -7.32
C LYS A 105 -12.90 1.37 -8.10
N SER A 106 -12.41 1.36 -9.35
CA SER A 106 -12.39 0.13 -10.15
C SER A 106 -11.58 -0.99 -9.46
N LYS A 107 -10.40 -0.65 -8.94
CA LYS A 107 -9.55 -1.60 -8.20
C LYS A 107 -10.12 -1.97 -6.83
N LEU A 108 -10.80 -1.04 -6.16
CA LEU A 108 -11.52 -1.35 -4.93
C LEU A 108 -12.59 -2.41 -5.16
N GLU A 109 -13.41 -2.27 -6.21
CA GLU A 109 -14.46 -3.25 -6.54
C GLU A 109 -13.87 -4.60 -6.97
N GLU A 110 -12.74 -4.61 -7.68
CA GLU A 110 -12.04 -5.84 -8.08
C GLU A 110 -11.53 -6.65 -6.87
N ILE A 111 -11.01 -5.98 -5.83
CA ILE A 111 -10.34 -6.63 -4.70
C ILE A 111 -11.29 -6.87 -3.49
N TYR A 112 -12.25 -5.96 -3.28
CA TYR A 112 -13.29 -6.05 -2.25
C TYR A 112 -14.62 -6.51 -2.87
N SER A 113 -14.61 -7.72 -3.46
CA SER A 113 -15.83 -8.48 -3.68
C SER A 113 -16.41 -8.93 -2.33
N GLU A 114 -17.75 -9.01 -2.24
CA GLU A 114 -18.48 -9.49 -1.05
C GLU A 114 -17.95 -10.82 -0.51
#